data_AF-A0A9D1QD15-F1
#
_entry.id   AF-A0A9D1QD15-F1
#
_cell.length_a   1.000
_cell.length_b   1.000
_cell.length_c   1.000
_cell.angle_alpha   90.00
_cell.angle_beta   90.00
_cell.angle_gamma   90.00
#
_symmetry.space_group_name_H-M   'P 1'
#
loop_
_entity.id
_entity.type
_entity.pdbx_description
1 polymer ?
#
loop_
_entity_poly.entity_id
_entity_poly.type
_entity_poly.pdbx_seq_one_letter_code
_entity_poly.pdbx_strand_id
1 'polypeptide(L)'
;MAGPTLSNNYGDQIHSDTLVQPINYREQSEKSDAFYDTILHREYKNPVTRFLVRSMVRSRNTSDEGTPTVDFKHNREYFERYSGRRIQAIRITRANVFAPRDSSEKIGWLQRFIDKLHIPTQERQLAQNLLFRTGDTINPYVMGINEELLRSLPYLSTAYFVVLPVPGDSTGVIVSLFARDNWSISGDIRLGGDGNEVSVFDRNFLGTGDELRFIFTGEHTFRHIATEVNYTAQNLLGSFTDLTVRLGVGAHRNIGQFTVDHPFILPSDWAYGANVERLYQSEGMTLIDTSYYVNRFRLDGWFGKSWCLNWHNGTSIYAAASASKEQYNSRPPVGETLNPYYHNSTQVLFSVGLVRRNYFQGNMIYGYGRTEDIPYGFRFELVGGRQWAEKLGNRDYWGVRAYWGNLLGDHYLESGAAAGSYFTANYQPQQSTIIGHIKYFTPLMRVRTSYIRQFAEISATMGFNRLEGEREALRYEQQYGTGIRGLDVNSWLSGYNRLTMSSETVFFTPLFLYHFRFAFFVFGDVGWLGYNNNLFRNRFTGAVGAGIRIKNERLIFSNIQIRLGYAFNRPPEVGYSYFSISNEQNFQEFNFAPGQPQVIPYR
;
A
#
# COMPACT_ATOMS: atom_id res chain seq x y z
N MET A 1 -0.96 -18.13 47.61
CA MET A 1 -1.49 -16.76 47.65
C MET A 1 -2.13 -16.48 46.32
N ALA A 2 -3.46 -16.36 46.30
CA ALA A 2 -4.24 -16.17 45.08
C ALA A 2 -3.92 -14.81 44.46
N GLY A 3 -3.45 -14.81 43.21
CA GLY A 3 -3.31 -13.59 42.42
C GLY A 3 -4.69 -13.04 42.03
N PRO A 4 -4.84 -11.72 41.85
CA PRO A 4 -6.11 -11.15 41.47
C PRO A 4 -6.48 -11.62 40.05
N THR A 5 -7.61 -12.31 39.93
CA THR A 5 -8.26 -12.61 38.67
C THR A 5 -8.75 -11.30 38.05
N LEU A 6 -8.06 -10.83 37.01
CA LEU A 6 -8.49 -9.70 36.20
C LEU A 6 -9.71 -10.11 35.35
N SER A 7 -10.70 -9.23 35.31
CA SER A 7 -11.95 -9.33 34.55
C SER A 7 -11.71 -9.63 33.06
N ASN A 8 -12.52 -10.50 32.47
CA ASN A 8 -12.57 -10.78 31.03
C ASN A 8 -13.19 -9.62 30.20
N ASN A 9 -13.51 -8.49 30.83
CA ASN A 9 -14.02 -7.31 30.13
C ASN A 9 -12.84 -6.44 29.66
N TYR A 10 -12.56 -6.50 28.36
CA TYR A 10 -11.58 -5.64 27.68
C TYR A 10 -11.95 -4.15 27.71
N GLY A 11 -13.19 -3.80 28.11
CA GLY A 11 -13.70 -2.42 28.12
C GLY A 11 -13.01 -1.47 29.09
N ASP A 12 -12.48 -1.97 30.22
CA ASP A 12 -11.95 -1.12 31.31
C ASP A 12 -10.49 -0.68 31.10
N GLN A 13 -9.84 -1.13 30.02
CA GLN A 13 -8.43 -0.84 29.72
C GLN A 13 -8.24 0.17 28.59
N ILE A 14 -9.32 0.80 28.11
CA ILE A 14 -9.24 1.81 27.05
C ILE A 14 -9.10 3.22 27.65
N HIS A 15 -8.12 3.93 27.12
CA HIS A 15 -7.94 5.38 27.16
C HIS A 15 -9.24 6.19 27.33
N SER A 16 -9.30 7.01 28.38
CA SER A 16 -10.21 8.15 28.43
C SER A 16 -9.81 9.24 27.44
N ASP A 17 -8.54 9.33 27.04
CA ASP A 17 -8.01 10.45 26.25
C ASP A 17 -8.05 10.22 24.73
N THR A 18 -8.36 8.99 24.27
CA THR A 18 -8.82 8.74 22.89
C THR A 18 -10.34 8.66 22.79
N LEU A 19 -11.08 8.94 23.89
CA LEU A 19 -12.48 9.36 23.75
C LEU A 19 -12.49 10.74 23.10
N VAL A 20 -12.51 10.75 21.77
CA VAL A 20 -13.07 11.85 20.99
C VAL A 20 -14.44 12.10 21.59
N GLN A 21 -14.68 13.32 22.07
CA GLN A 21 -15.95 13.68 22.71
C GLN A 21 -17.12 13.21 21.84
N PRO A 22 -18.15 12.56 22.42
CA PRO A 22 -19.32 12.16 21.65
C PRO A 22 -20.04 13.42 21.18
N ILE A 23 -19.89 13.75 19.90
CA ILE A 23 -20.76 14.73 19.24
C ILE A 23 -22.19 14.23 19.40
N ASN A 24 -23.12 15.09 19.79
CA ASN A 24 -24.49 14.72 20.14
C ASN A 24 -25.21 13.99 18.97
N TYR A 25 -25.38 12.67 19.09
CA TYR A 25 -25.91 11.76 18.05
C TYR A 25 -27.42 11.48 18.15
N ARG A 26 -28.14 12.08 19.11
CA ARG A 26 -29.53 11.68 19.45
C ARG A 26 -30.53 11.79 18.29
N GLU A 27 -30.59 12.90 17.55
CA GLU A 27 -31.53 13.06 16.41
C GLU A 27 -31.17 12.22 15.17
N GLN A 28 -29.92 11.75 15.08
CA GLN A 28 -29.44 10.94 13.96
C GLN A 28 -29.78 9.46 14.10
N SER A 29 -29.90 8.97 15.34
CA SER A 29 -30.28 7.59 15.65
C SER A 29 -31.65 7.27 15.06
N GLU A 30 -32.65 8.10 15.37
CA GLU A 30 -34.05 7.81 15.04
C GLU A 30 -34.30 7.66 13.53
N LYS A 31 -33.65 8.47 12.69
CA LYS A 31 -33.84 8.41 11.23
C LYS A 31 -33.10 7.24 10.56
N SER A 32 -31.93 6.87 11.08
CA SER A 32 -31.18 5.72 10.59
C SER A 32 -31.81 4.41 11.04
N ASP A 33 -32.27 4.36 12.29
CA ASP A 33 -32.98 3.21 12.86
C ASP A 33 -34.31 3.02 12.11
N ALA A 34 -35.05 4.10 11.82
CA ALA A 34 -36.24 4.03 10.96
C ALA A 34 -35.94 3.49 9.54
N PHE A 35 -34.78 3.80 8.95
CA PHE A 35 -34.39 3.24 7.64
C PHE A 35 -34.11 1.73 7.72
N TYR A 36 -33.35 1.29 8.72
CA TYR A 36 -33.08 -0.14 8.93
C TYR A 36 -34.36 -0.91 9.30
N ASP A 37 -35.23 -0.32 10.12
CA ASP A 37 -36.56 -0.85 10.44
C ASP A 37 -37.43 -0.94 9.19
N THR A 38 -37.38 0.06 8.30
CA THR A 38 -38.08 0.01 7.01
C THR A 38 -37.59 -1.14 6.14
N ILE A 39 -36.28 -1.40 6.09
CA ILE A 39 -35.72 -2.55 5.36
C ILE A 39 -36.13 -3.87 6.02
N LEU A 40 -36.12 -3.95 7.36
CA LEU A 40 -36.53 -5.15 8.11
C LEU A 40 -38.02 -5.48 7.95
N HIS A 41 -38.86 -4.45 7.89
CA HIS A 41 -40.32 -4.55 7.79
C HIS A 41 -40.85 -4.59 6.35
N ARG A 42 -40.00 -4.43 5.34
CA ARG A 42 -40.40 -4.59 3.93
C ARG A 42 -40.78 -6.05 3.64
N GLU A 43 -41.91 -6.25 2.96
CA GLU A 43 -42.33 -7.59 2.54
C GLU A 43 -41.49 -8.09 1.36
N TYR A 44 -40.58 -9.03 1.64
CA TYR A 44 -39.84 -9.76 0.61
C TYR A 44 -40.62 -11.00 0.18
N LYS A 45 -40.94 -11.11 -1.12
CA LYS A 45 -41.70 -12.23 -1.69
C LYS A 45 -40.95 -13.57 -1.67
N ASN A 46 -39.61 -13.55 -1.76
CA ASN A 46 -38.78 -14.76 -1.76
C ASN A 46 -38.28 -15.06 -0.33
N PRO A 47 -38.48 -16.28 0.20
CA PRO A 47 -38.04 -16.67 1.55
C PRO A 47 -36.51 -16.61 1.73
N VAL A 48 -35.73 -16.87 0.68
CA VAL A 48 -34.27 -16.74 0.69
C VAL A 48 -33.88 -15.27 0.80
N THR A 49 -34.48 -14.39 0.00
CA THR A 49 -34.20 -12.94 0.06
C THR A 49 -34.68 -12.33 1.39
N ARG A 50 -35.82 -12.80 1.92
CA ARG A 50 -36.34 -12.41 3.24
C ARG A 50 -35.40 -12.83 4.36
N PHE A 51 -34.91 -14.07 4.32
CA PHE A 51 -33.92 -14.59 5.27
C PHE A 51 -32.60 -13.83 5.17
N LEU A 52 -32.09 -13.66 3.95
CA LEU A 52 -30.88 -12.91 3.65
C LEU A 52 -30.99 -11.48 4.19
N VAL A 53 -32.00 -10.70 3.81
CA VAL A 53 -32.16 -9.31 4.27
C VAL A 53 -32.36 -9.22 5.79
N ARG A 54 -33.21 -10.05 6.40
CA ARG A 54 -33.43 -10.05 7.86
C ARG A 54 -32.23 -10.55 8.66
N SER A 55 -31.37 -11.37 8.05
CA SER A 55 -30.10 -11.80 8.65
C SER A 55 -28.98 -10.76 8.51
N MET A 56 -29.06 -9.91 7.46
CA MET A 56 -28.03 -8.93 7.09
C MET A 56 -28.21 -7.55 7.73
N VAL A 57 -29.45 -7.16 8.08
CA VAL A 57 -29.76 -5.85 8.66
C VAL A 57 -29.78 -5.94 10.19
N ARG A 58 -28.85 -5.26 10.85
CA ARG A 58 -28.88 -5.03 12.30
C ARG A 58 -28.96 -3.52 12.55
N SER A 59 -29.89 -3.09 13.42
CA SER A 59 -29.84 -1.74 13.99
C SER A 59 -28.60 -1.61 14.87
N ARG A 60 -28.09 -0.39 14.97
CA ARG A 60 -26.72 -0.09 15.39
C ARG A 60 -26.49 -0.52 16.84
N ASN A 61 -25.46 -1.32 17.08
CA ASN A 61 -24.60 -1.16 18.25
C ASN A 61 -23.23 -0.72 17.76
N THR A 62 -22.62 0.20 18.51
CA THR A 62 -21.28 0.78 18.33
C THR A 62 -20.34 -0.14 17.57
N SER A 63 -20.03 0.19 16.30
CA SER A 63 -19.00 -0.53 15.56
C SER A 63 -17.70 -0.46 16.36
N ASP A 64 -17.06 -1.61 16.58
CA ASP A 64 -15.70 -1.74 17.15
C ASP A 64 -14.63 -0.86 16.48
N GLU A 65 -14.94 -0.38 15.27
CA GLU A 65 -14.15 0.53 14.45
C GLU A 65 -14.42 1.98 14.88
N GLY A 66 -13.34 2.73 15.13
CA GLY A 66 -13.34 4.04 15.79
C GLY A 66 -14.29 5.07 15.17
N THR A 67 -14.61 6.11 15.94
CA THR A 67 -15.42 7.23 15.44
C THR A 67 -14.67 7.98 14.32
N PRO A 68 -15.39 8.49 13.30
CA PRO A 68 -14.79 9.34 12.28
C PRO A 68 -13.99 10.48 12.92
N THR A 69 -12.69 10.56 12.63
CA THR A 69 -11.81 11.60 13.15
C THR A 69 -11.73 12.72 12.13
N VAL A 70 -12.24 13.89 12.51
CA VAL A 70 -12.18 15.09 11.66
C VAL A 70 -10.75 15.64 11.62
N ASP A 71 -10.03 15.53 12.74
CA ASP A 71 -8.70 16.09 12.92
C ASP A 71 -7.63 14.99 12.95
N PHE A 72 -6.49 15.30 12.32
CA PHE A 72 -5.31 14.45 12.34
C PHE A 72 -4.53 14.60 13.64
N LYS A 73 -4.14 13.48 14.25
CA LYS A 73 -3.35 13.48 15.48
C LYS A 73 -1.91 13.06 15.21
N HIS A 74 -0.96 13.63 15.92
CA HIS A 74 0.41 13.15 15.86
C HIS A 74 0.52 11.84 16.64
N ASN A 75 1.02 10.78 15.99
CA ASN A 75 1.10 9.45 16.59
C ASN A 75 1.99 9.36 17.86
N ARG A 76 2.82 10.38 18.13
CA ARG A 76 3.77 10.39 19.26
C ARG A 76 3.30 11.11 20.50
N GLU A 77 2.35 12.02 20.34
CA GLU A 77 1.96 12.98 21.40
C GLU A 77 1.56 12.27 22.70
N TYR A 78 0.89 11.11 22.56
CA TYR A 78 0.54 10.26 23.68
C TYR A 78 1.76 9.73 24.46
N PHE A 79 2.82 9.33 23.76
CA PHE A 79 4.02 8.73 24.37
C PHE A 79 4.96 9.77 24.99
N GLU A 80 4.91 11.03 24.55
CA GLU A 80 5.73 12.12 25.12
C GLU A 80 5.56 12.26 26.64
N ARG A 81 4.34 12.00 27.15
CA ARG A 81 4.01 12.06 28.59
C ARG A 81 4.78 11.05 29.45
N TYR A 82 5.31 10.00 28.82
CA TYR A 82 6.03 8.90 29.47
C TYR A 82 7.50 8.83 29.04
N SER A 83 7.97 9.82 28.27
CA SER A 83 9.33 9.87 27.74
C SER A 83 10.37 9.69 28.86
N GLY A 84 11.37 8.85 28.60
CA GLY A 84 12.46 8.55 29.55
C GLY A 84 12.12 7.59 30.69
N ARG A 85 10.84 7.22 30.90
CA ARG A 85 10.47 6.19 31.89
C ARG A 85 10.92 4.81 31.45
N ARG A 86 11.25 3.93 32.40
CA ARG A 86 11.77 2.59 32.14
C ARG A 86 10.65 1.58 31.96
N ILE A 87 10.71 0.79 30.89
CA ILE A 87 9.77 -0.29 30.60
C ILE A 87 10.07 -1.46 31.53
N GLN A 88 9.20 -1.71 32.51
CA GLN A 88 9.35 -2.81 33.45
C GLN A 88 8.77 -4.14 32.95
N ALA A 89 7.68 -4.06 32.18
CA ALA A 89 7.03 -5.23 31.61
C ALA A 89 6.29 -4.86 30.33
N ILE A 90 6.22 -5.84 29.43
CA ILE A 90 5.42 -5.77 28.21
C ILE A 90 4.33 -6.82 28.33
N ARG A 91 3.07 -6.42 28.18
CA ARG A 91 1.90 -7.32 28.18
C ARG A 91 1.30 -7.33 26.79
N ILE A 92 0.91 -8.51 26.29
CA ILE A 92 0.31 -8.65 24.98
C ILE A 92 -1.11 -9.17 25.17
N THR A 93 -2.07 -8.46 24.59
CA THR A 93 -3.49 -8.78 24.60
C THR A 93 -3.94 -9.00 23.18
N ARG A 94 -4.47 -10.19 22.88
CA ARG A 94 -4.88 -10.60 21.55
C ARG A 94 -6.39 -10.77 21.49
N ALA A 95 -7.00 -10.29 20.41
CA ALA A 95 -8.40 -10.51 20.09
C ALA A 95 -8.54 -11.22 18.73
N ASN A 96 -9.46 -12.19 18.63
CA ASN A 96 -9.80 -12.85 17.39
C ASN A 96 -10.58 -11.90 16.44
N VAL A 97 -10.74 -12.29 15.18
CA VAL A 97 -11.29 -11.47 14.08
C VAL A 97 -12.65 -10.85 14.45
N PHE A 98 -13.59 -11.67 14.97
CA PHE A 98 -14.92 -11.19 15.36
C PHE A 98 -15.17 -11.18 16.87
N ALA A 99 -14.10 -11.23 17.68
CA ALA A 99 -14.21 -11.14 19.13
C ALA A 99 -14.82 -9.79 19.55
N PRO A 100 -15.98 -9.80 20.25
CA PRO A 100 -16.65 -8.58 20.67
C PRO A 100 -15.83 -7.92 21.78
N ARG A 101 -15.85 -6.60 21.80
CA ARG A 101 -15.18 -5.83 22.85
C ARG A 101 -15.88 -5.94 24.21
N ASP A 102 -17.20 -6.13 24.18
CA ASP A 102 -18.02 -6.41 25.36
C ASP A 102 -18.64 -7.81 25.25
N SER A 103 -18.53 -8.58 26.33
CA SER A 103 -19.11 -9.92 26.45
C SER A 103 -20.64 -9.94 26.36
N SER A 104 -21.29 -8.78 26.54
CA SER A 104 -22.73 -8.59 26.38
C SER A 104 -23.21 -8.63 24.92
N GLU A 105 -22.31 -8.48 23.94
CA GLU A 105 -22.68 -8.44 22.52
C GLU A 105 -22.96 -9.82 21.92
N LYS A 106 -24.11 -9.95 21.25
CA LYS A 106 -24.49 -11.20 20.57
C LYS A 106 -23.77 -11.36 19.23
N ILE A 107 -22.74 -12.20 19.23
CA ILE A 107 -22.06 -12.67 18.01
C ILE A 107 -23.01 -13.57 17.20
N GLY A 108 -23.08 -13.38 15.87
CA GLY A 108 -23.85 -14.26 14.99
C GLY A 108 -23.18 -15.61 14.76
N TRP A 109 -23.92 -16.55 14.16
CA TRP A 109 -23.43 -17.93 13.96
C TRP A 109 -22.26 -17.99 12.97
N LEU A 110 -22.31 -17.19 11.91
CA LEU A 110 -21.27 -17.16 10.88
C LEU A 110 -19.98 -16.54 11.41
N GLN A 111 -20.04 -15.47 12.21
CA GLN A 111 -18.85 -14.95 12.91
C GLN A 111 -18.22 -15.99 13.84
N ARG A 112 -19.02 -16.71 14.64
CA ARG A 112 -18.51 -17.79 15.50
C ARG A 112 -17.87 -18.94 14.71
N PHE A 113 -18.43 -19.27 13.54
CA PHE A 113 -17.86 -20.28 12.66
C PHE A 113 -16.51 -19.84 12.09
N ILE A 114 -16.42 -18.58 11.64
CA ILE A 114 -15.18 -17.99 11.14
C ILE A 114 -14.12 -17.94 12.24
N ASP A 115 -14.45 -17.45 13.43
CA ASP A 115 -13.53 -17.40 14.58
C ASP A 115 -13.03 -18.80 15.00
N LYS A 116 -13.83 -19.86 14.78
CA LYS A 116 -13.44 -21.25 15.04
C LYS A 116 -12.47 -21.79 13.99
N LEU A 117 -12.59 -21.34 12.74
CA LEU A 117 -11.69 -21.73 11.66
C LEU A 117 -10.39 -20.90 11.64
N HIS A 118 -10.45 -19.66 12.13
CA HIS A 118 -9.30 -18.75 12.17
C HIS A 118 -8.21 -19.29 13.09
N ILE A 119 -6.98 -19.36 12.58
CA ILE A 119 -5.80 -19.65 13.40
C ILE A 119 -5.28 -18.31 13.92
N PRO A 120 -5.33 -18.04 15.24
CA PRO A 120 -4.93 -16.76 15.77
C PRO A 120 -3.43 -16.53 15.66
N THR A 121 -3.00 -15.28 15.45
CA THR A 121 -1.59 -14.90 15.43
C THR A 121 -0.91 -15.24 16.75
N GLN A 122 0.25 -15.87 16.69
CA GLN A 122 0.99 -16.30 17.87
C GLN A 122 1.55 -15.11 18.67
N GLU A 123 1.60 -15.19 20.01
CA GLU A 123 2.18 -14.11 20.85
C GLU A 123 3.64 -13.85 20.53
N ARG A 124 4.39 -14.92 20.22
CA ARG A 124 5.77 -14.82 19.77
C ARG A 124 5.89 -13.91 18.56
N GLN A 125 4.97 -14.00 17.60
CA GLN A 125 5.01 -13.17 16.40
C GLN A 125 4.79 -11.69 16.75
N LEU A 126 3.82 -11.39 17.61
CA LEU A 126 3.60 -10.01 18.07
C LEU A 126 4.80 -9.46 18.85
N ALA A 127 5.42 -10.29 19.70
CA ALA A 127 6.61 -9.91 20.45
C ALA A 127 7.84 -9.68 19.55
N GLN A 128 8.00 -10.47 18.49
CA GLN A 128 9.08 -10.32 17.50
C GLN A 128 8.96 -9.04 16.67
N ASN A 129 7.75 -8.48 16.55
CA ASN A 129 7.50 -7.21 15.87
C ASN A 129 7.66 -5.99 16.80
N LEU A 130 8.30 -6.11 17.97
CA LEU A 130 8.56 -4.98 18.86
C LEU A 130 9.97 -4.40 18.66
N LEU A 131 10.04 -3.08 18.46
CA LEU A 131 11.31 -2.34 18.34
C LEU A 131 12.00 -1.99 19.67
N PHE A 132 11.40 -2.39 20.80
CA PHE A 132 11.90 -2.13 22.15
C PHE A 132 11.73 -3.37 23.03
N ARG A 133 12.46 -3.41 24.14
CA ARG A 133 12.48 -4.54 25.08
C ARG A 133 12.28 -4.08 26.51
N THR A 134 11.95 -5.02 27.38
CA THR A 134 11.94 -4.77 28.83
C THR A 134 13.31 -4.28 29.27
N GLY A 135 13.34 -3.19 30.04
CA GLY A 135 14.55 -2.53 30.51
C GLY A 135 14.90 -1.25 29.76
N ASP A 136 14.41 -1.07 28.53
CA ASP A 136 14.61 0.15 27.73
C ASP A 136 13.85 1.34 28.34
N THR A 137 14.23 2.55 27.92
CA THR A 137 13.47 3.76 28.23
C THR A 137 12.46 4.05 27.12
N ILE A 138 11.31 4.61 27.47
CA ILE A 138 10.33 5.03 26.47
C ILE A 138 10.92 6.15 25.61
N ASN A 139 11.08 5.84 24.33
CA ASN A 139 11.35 6.79 23.28
C ASN A 139 10.06 6.99 22.45
N PRO A 140 9.40 8.16 22.53
CA PRO A 140 8.16 8.45 21.80
C PRO A 140 8.26 8.22 20.29
N TYR A 141 9.45 8.48 19.71
CA TYR A 141 9.71 8.21 18.30
C TYR A 141 9.56 6.72 17.98
N VAL A 142 10.27 5.88 18.73
CA VAL A 142 10.28 4.42 18.53
C VAL A 142 8.90 3.84 18.78
N MET A 143 8.19 4.29 19.82
CA MET A 143 6.83 3.83 20.12
C MET A 143 5.86 4.12 18.98
N GLY A 144 5.87 5.36 18.45
CA GLY A 144 4.99 5.75 17.35
C GLY A 144 5.29 5.02 16.04
N ILE A 145 6.57 4.79 15.71
CA ILE A 145 6.96 3.98 14.55
C ILE A 145 6.57 2.53 14.74
N ASN A 146 6.78 1.96 15.92
CA ASN A 146 6.42 0.57 16.20
C ASN A 146 4.89 0.34 16.13
N GLU A 147 4.10 1.31 16.56
CA GLU A 147 2.64 1.25 16.46
C GLU A 147 2.14 1.32 15.01
N GLU A 148 2.77 2.16 14.17
CA GLU A 148 2.51 2.18 12.72
C GLU A 148 2.94 0.86 12.07
N LEU A 149 4.13 0.36 12.39
CA LEU A 149 4.65 -0.91 11.87
C LEU A 149 3.67 -2.05 12.17
N LEU A 150 3.19 -2.15 13.41
CA LEU A 150 2.20 -3.16 13.79
C LEU A 150 0.87 -3.00 13.05
N ARG A 151 0.39 -1.77 12.81
CA ARG A 151 -0.84 -1.51 12.04
C ARG A 151 -0.68 -1.73 10.54
N SER A 152 0.55 -1.66 10.03
CA SER A 152 0.88 -1.98 8.64
C SER A 152 0.84 -3.49 8.35
N LEU A 153 0.94 -4.33 9.39
CA LEU A 153 0.88 -5.78 9.26
C LEU A 153 -0.50 -6.21 8.72
N PRO A 154 -0.56 -6.98 7.62
CA PRO A 154 -1.80 -7.22 6.91
C PRO A 154 -2.78 -8.14 7.68
N TYR A 155 -2.25 -8.95 8.61
CA TYR A 155 -3.02 -9.84 9.48
C TYR A 155 -3.55 -9.18 10.75
N LEU A 156 -3.27 -7.90 10.98
CA LEU A 156 -3.83 -7.13 12.10
C LEU A 156 -4.86 -6.12 11.60
N SER A 157 -6.04 -6.13 12.23
CA SER A 157 -7.08 -5.13 12.00
C SER A 157 -6.86 -3.89 12.85
N THR A 158 -6.26 -4.02 14.04
CA THR A 158 -5.82 -2.88 14.85
C THR A 158 -4.70 -3.30 15.78
N ALA A 159 -3.78 -2.37 16.05
CA ALA A 159 -2.73 -2.52 17.04
C ALA A 159 -2.42 -1.17 17.68
N TYR A 160 -2.33 -1.12 19.01
CA TYR A 160 -1.94 0.09 19.75
C TYR A 160 -1.30 -0.24 21.09
N PHE A 161 -0.50 0.69 21.61
CA PHE A 161 0.11 0.58 22.93
C PHE A 161 -0.64 1.39 23.98
N VAL A 162 -0.84 0.78 25.15
CA VAL A 162 -1.29 1.45 26.37
C VAL A 162 -0.13 1.49 27.35
N VAL A 163 0.21 2.67 27.86
CA VAL A 163 1.29 2.85 28.82
C VAL A 163 0.67 3.08 30.20
N LEU A 164 0.92 2.16 31.11
CA LEU A 164 0.40 2.19 32.47
C LEU A 164 1.52 2.56 33.45
N PRO A 165 1.35 3.59 34.29
CA PRO A 165 2.30 3.87 35.36
C PRO A 165 2.30 2.71 36.37
N VAL A 166 3.48 2.41 36.92
CA VAL A 166 3.59 1.37 37.96
C VAL A 166 3.18 1.98 39.31
N PRO A 167 2.18 1.40 40.02
CA PRO A 167 1.82 1.88 41.34
C PRO A 167 3.02 1.82 42.28
N GLY A 168 3.40 2.96 42.87
CA GLY A 168 4.55 3.05 43.79
C GLY A 168 5.92 3.23 43.12
N ASP A 169 6.01 3.23 41.78
CA ASP A 169 7.24 3.59 41.05
C ASP A 169 6.96 4.64 39.97
N SER A 170 7.41 5.87 40.23
CA SER A 170 7.27 7.01 39.31
C SER A 170 8.17 6.92 38.07
N THR A 171 9.21 6.08 38.11
CA THR A 171 10.21 5.90 37.04
C THR A 171 9.86 4.74 36.11
N GLY A 172 8.99 3.83 36.55
CA GLY A 172 8.60 2.62 35.85
C GLY A 172 7.25 2.69 35.15
N VAL A 173 7.15 2.00 34.02
CA VAL A 173 5.90 1.83 33.27
C VAL A 173 5.73 0.39 32.78
N ILE A 174 4.48 -0.02 32.63
CA ILE A 174 4.08 -1.26 31.94
C ILE A 174 3.51 -0.87 30.59
N VAL A 175 4.02 -1.47 29.52
CA VAL A 175 3.51 -1.27 28.17
C VAL A 175 2.61 -2.44 27.83
N SER A 176 1.35 -2.18 27.49
CA SER A 176 0.39 -3.18 27.04
C SER A 176 0.11 -3.02 25.55
N LEU A 177 0.44 -4.03 24.75
CA LEU A 177 0.05 -4.12 23.35
C LEU A 177 -1.33 -4.74 23.26
N PHE A 178 -2.29 -4.02 22.68
CA PHE A 178 -3.54 -4.62 22.21
C PHE A 178 -3.43 -4.85 20.71
N ALA A 179 -3.70 -6.08 20.26
CA ALA A 179 -3.73 -6.45 18.86
C ALA A 179 -4.99 -7.28 18.55
N ARG A 180 -5.68 -6.94 17.46
CA ARG A 180 -6.80 -7.72 16.95
C ARG A 180 -6.47 -8.27 15.57
N ASP A 181 -6.75 -9.55 15.38
CA ASP A 181 -6.50 -10.22 14.12
C ASP A 181 -7.45 -9.75 13.01
N ASN A 182 -7.00 -9.94 11.78
CA ASN A 182 -7.75 -9.82 10.55
C ASN A 182 -7.94 -11.22 9.94
N TRP A 183 -9.03 -11.49 9.24
CA TRP A 183 -9.17 -12.76 8.52
C TRP A 183 -8.15 -12.83 7.38
N SER A 184 -7.22 -13.77 7.45
CA SER A 184 -6.00 -13.78 6.64
C SER A 184 -6.10 -14.51 5.30
N ILE A 185 -7.12 -15.35 5.11
CA ILE A 185 -7.31 -16.18 3.90
C ILE A 185 -8.15 -15.43 2.87
N SER A 186 -7.66 -15.28 1.65
CA SER A 186 -8.38 -14.61 0.55
C SER A 186 -7.97 -15.16 -0.81
N GLY A 187 -8.65 -14.71 -1.86
CA GLY A 187 -8.25 -14.92 -3.24
C GLY A 187 -8.49 -13.68 -4.10
N ASP A 188 -7.69 -13.55 -5.15
CA ASP A 188 -7.79 -12.47 -6.14
C ASP A 188 -8.00 -13.07 -7.53
N ILE A 189 -8.83 -12.41 -8.34
CA ILE A 189 -9.08 -12.79 -9.74
C ILE A 189 -8.80 -11.57 -10.61
N ARG A 190 -7.93 -11.74 -11.62
CA ARG A 190 -7.66 -10.75 -12.66
C ARG A 190 -8.03 -11.35 -14.01
N LEU A 191 -8.95 -10.69 -14.72
CA LEU A 191 -9.39 -11.08 -16.07
C LEU A 191 -9.04 -9.94 -17.02
N GLY A 192 -8.35 -10.20 -18.13
CA GLY A 192 -7.95 -9.14 -19.05
C GLY A 192 -7.17 -9.63 -20.28
N GLY A 193 -6.87 -8.71 -21.21
CA GLY A 193 -6.27 -9.00 -22.53
C GLY A 193 -5.00 -9.85 -22.50
N ASP A 194 -4.17 -9.72 -21.47
CA ASP A 194 -2.88 -10.42 -21.34
C ASP A 194 -2.97 -11.79 -20.64
N GLY A 195 -4.18 -12.22 -20.24
CA GLY A 195 -4.43 -13.51 -19.60
C GLY A 195 -5.33 -13.42 -18.36
N ASN A 196 -5.69 -14.59 -17.84
CA ASN A 196 -6.49 -14.76 -16.63
C ASN A 196 -5.59 -15.23 -15.48
N GLU A 197 -5.66 -14.54 -14.35
CA GLU A 197 -4.92 -14.91 -13.14
C GLU A 197 -5.90 -15.14 -12.00
N VAL A 198 -5.75 -16.28 -11.32
CA VAL A 198 -6.46 -16.62 -10.09
C VAL A 198 -5.43 -16.89 -9.03
N SER A 199 -5.51 -16.22 -7.88
CA SER A 199 -4.65 -16.49 -6.74
C SER A 199 -5.45 -16.77 -5.49
N VAL A 200 -4.90 -17.63 -4.63
CA VAL A 200 -5.43 -17.93 -3.29
C VAL A 200 -4.26 -17.85 -2.33
N PHE A 201 -4.46 -17.18 -1.20
CA PHE A 201 -3.38 -16.92 -0.25
C PHE A 201 -3.86 -16.82 1.18
N ASP A 202 -2.95 -17.07 2.10
CA ASP A 202 -3.09 -16.84 3.54
C ASP A 202 -1.93 -15.93 3.98
N ARG A 203 -2.24 -14.73 4.51
CA ARG A 203 -1.22 -13.78 5.01
C ARG A 203 -0.92 -13.91 6.51
N ASN A 204 -1.35 -14.99 7.15
CA ASN A 204 -1.02 -15.33 8.53
C ASN A 204 -0.90 -16.85 8.66
N PHE A 205 -0.17 -17.46 7.73
CA PHE A 205 -0.13 -18.92 7.59
C PHE A 205 0.24 -19.59 8.93
N LEU A 206 -0.64 -20.43 9.45
CA LEU A 206 -0.47 -21.10 10.76
C LEU A 206 -0.25 -20.15 11.96
N GLY A 207 -0.69 -18.89 11.84
CA GLY A 207 -0.54 -17.87 12.88
C GLY A 207 0.89 -17.33 13.04
N THR A 208 1.80 -17.60 12.10
CA THR A 208 3.20 -17.12 12.15
C THR A 208 3.39 -15.72 11.59
N GLY A 209 2.36 -15.12 10.99
CA GLY A 209 2.49 -13.86 10.24
C GLY A 209 3.07 -14.02 8.83
N ASP A 210 3.45 -15.24 8.42
CA ASP A 210 3.98 -15.51 7.08
C ASP A 210 2.87 -15.47 6.02
N GLU A 211 3.25 -15.17 4.77
CA GLU A 211 2.35 -15.27 3.62
C GLU A 211 2.66 -16.52 2.79
N LEU A 212 1.63 -17.32 2.51
CA LEU A 212 1.65 -18.38 1.50
C LEU A 212 0.62 -18.08 0.41
N ARG A 213 1.08 -18.01 -0.84
CA ARG A 213 0.25 -17.68 -2.01
C ARG A 213 0.44 -18.70 -3.12
N PHE A 214 -0.68 -19.16 -3.67
CA PHE A 214 -0.77 -19.97 -4.88
C PHE A 214 -1.35 -19.11 -6.00
N ILE A 215 -0.71 -19.10 -7.16
CA ILE A 215 -1.15 -18.35 -8.34
C ILE A 215 -1.28 -19.30 -9.52
N PHE A 216 -2.41 -19.20 -10.22
CA PHE A 216 -2.70 -19.91 -11.44
C PHE A 216 -2.92 -18.87 -12.55
N THR A 217 -2.04 -18.88 -13.54
CA THR A 217 -2.12 -17.97 -14.69
C THR A 217 -2.42 -18.78 -15.95
N GLY A 218 -3.48 -18.44 -16.67
CA GLY A 218 -3.86 -19.07 -17.92
C GLY A 218 -4.07 -18.06 -19.04
N GLU A 219 -3.92 -18.51 -20.28
CA GLU A 219 -4.42 -17.75 -21.44
C GLU A 219 -5.96 -17.67 -21.41
N HIS A 220 -6.55 -16.81 -22.24
CA HIS A 220 -8.02 -16.68 -22.37
C HIS A 220 -8.75 -18.01 -22.61
N THR A 221 -8.10 -18.96 -23.28
CA THR A 221 -8.64 -20.29 -23.60
C THR A 221 -8.33 -21.35 -22.54
N PHE A 222 -7.57 -21.01 -21.48
CA PHE A 222 -7.07 -21.90 -20.42
C PHE A 222 -6.36 -23.18 -20.92
N ARG A 223 -5.87 -23.20 -22.16
CA ARG A 223 -5.19 -24.38 -22.75
C ARG A 223 -3.86 -24.67 -22.05
N HIS A 224 -3.16 -23.62 -21.61
CA HIS A 224 -1.93 -23.71 -20.84
C HIS A 224 -2.10 -22.94 -19.53
N ILE A 225 -1.80 -23.60 -18.42
CA ILE A 225 -1.85 -23.01 -17.08
C ILE A 225 -0.44 -23.04 -16.51
N ALA A 226 0.05 -21.87 -16.09
CA ALA A 226 1.22 -21.73 -15.25
C ALA A 226 0.78 -21.74 -13.78
N THR A 227 1.50 -22.48 -12.96
CA THR A 227 1.27 -22.57 -11.51
C THR A 227 2.48 -22.00 -10.80
N GLU A 228 2.23 -21.16 -9.80
CA GLU A 228 3.27 -20.52 -9.00
C GLU A 228 2.94 -20.61 -7.52
N VAL A 229 3.97 -20.84 -6.72
CA VAL A 229 3.94 -20.80 -5.26
C VAL A 229 4.87 -19.70 -4.80
N ASN A 230 4.35 -18.79 -3.98
CA ASN A 230 5.11 -17.75 -3.31
C ASN A 230 4.98 -17.93 -1.80
N TYR A 231 6.10 -18.05 -1.11
CA TYR A 231 6.16 -18.08 0.36
C TYR A 231 7.04 -16.94 0.86
N THR A 232 6.49 -16.12 1.75
CA THR A 232 7.18 -14.99 2.39
C THR A 232 7.23 -15.21 3.89
N ALA A 233 8.43 -15.49 4.42
CA ALA A 233 8.67 -15.51 5.86
C ALA A 233 8.86 -14.07 6.35
N GLN A 234 7.91 -13.55 7.13
CA GLN A 234 7.91 -12.15 7.56
C GLN A 234 8.65 -12.01 8.89
N ASN A 235 9.49 -10.99 9.00
CA ASN A 235 10.25 -10.67 10.21
C ASN A 235 10.96 -11.92 10.78
N LEU A 236 11.80 -12.56 9.95
CA LEU A 236 12.45 -13.81 10.28
C LEU A 236 13.19 -13.70 11.62
N LEU A 237 12.79 -14.52 12.58
CA LEU A 237 13.36 -14.59 13.93
C LEU A 237 13.33 -13.27 14.73
N GLY A 238 12.52 -12.27 14.34
CA GLY A 238 12.49 -10.96 15.01
C GLY A 238 13.59 -9.99 14.55
N SER A 239 14.19 -10.24 13.38
CA SER A 239 15.25 -9.39 12.80
C SER A 239 14.73 -8.28 11.90
N PHE A 240 13.41 -8.24 11.65
CA PHE A 240 12.74 -7.44 10.62
C PHE A 240 13.32 -7.67 9.22
N THR A 241 13.84 -8.88 8.98
CA THR A 241 14.31 -9.31 7.66
C THR A 241 13.28 -10.26 7.08
N ASP A 242 12.79 -9.95 5.89
CA ASP A 242 11.84 -10.76 5.16
C ASP A 242 12.57 -11.65 4.16
N LEU A 243 12.12 -12.91 4.06
CA LEU A 243 12.61 -13.86 3.06
C LEU A 243 11.47 -14.27 2.15
N THR A 244 11.65 -14.10 0.84
CA THR A 244 10.65 -14.50 -0.16
C THR A 244 11.22 -15.56 -1.09
N VAL A 245 10.50 -16.67 -1.23
CA VAL A 245 10.78 -17.72 -2.21
C VAL A 245 9.60 -17.82 -3.17
N ARG A 246 9.86 -17.63 -4.46
CA ARG A 246 8.86 -17.70 -5.51
C ARG A 246 9.29 -18.72 -6.57
N LEU A 247 8.46 -19.73 -6.77
CA LEU A 247 8.70 -20.82 -7.72
C LEU A 247 7.46 -20.98 -8.61
N GLY A 248 7.64 -20.89 -9.91
CA GLY A 248 6.54 -21.07 -10.87
C GLY A 248 6.96 -21.85 -12.10
N VAL A 249 6.05 -22.69 -12.59
CA VAL A 249 6.23 -23.55 -13.75
C VAL A 249 4.99 -23.49 -14.64
N GLY A 250 5.21 -23.35 -15.94
CA GLY A 250 4.14 -23.26 -16.94
C GLY A 250 4.66 -23.27 -18.37
N ALA A 251 3.76 -23.42 -19.33
CA ALA A 251 4.14 -23.53 -20.75
C ALA A 251 4.87 -22.27 -21.28
N HIS A 252 4.42 -21.09 -20.83
CA HIS A 252 4.93 -19.80 -21.29
C HIS A 252 5.51 -18.94 -20.17
N ARG A 253 5.67 -19.51 -18.96
CA ARG A 253 6.20 -18.80 -17.79
C ARG A 253 6.81 -19.76 -16.78
N ASN A 254 8.11 -19.64 -16.56
CA ASN A 254 8.83 -20.27 -15.46
C ASN A 254 9.56 -19.18 -14.66
N ILE A 255 9.48 -19.25 -13.34
CA ILE A 255 10.17 -18.32 -12.46
C ILE A 255 10.79 -19.05 -11.28
N GLY A 256 12.03 -18.71 -10.98
CA GLY A 256 12.66 -19.04 -9.71
C GLY A 256 13.24 -17.76 -9.14
N GLN A 257 12.76 -17.33 -7.97
CA GLN A 257 13.22 -16.11 -7.33
C GLN A 257 13.40 -16.31 -5.84
N PHE A 258 14.50 -15.75 -5.33
CA PHE A 258 14.82 -15.68 -3.92
C PHE A 258 15.13 -14.23 -3.58
N THR A 259 14.46 -13.70 -2.55
CA THR A 259 14.64 -12.32 -2.09
C THR A 259 14.89 -12.30 -0.59
N VAL A 260 15.84 -11.49 -0.18
CA VAL A 260 16.07 -11.07 1.21
C VAL A 260 15.87 -9.56 1.26
N ASP A 261 15.08 -9.06 2.19
CA ASP A 261 14.89 -7.62 2.36
C ASP A 261 14.85 -7.25 3.85
N HIS A 262 15.66 -6.28 4.23
CA HIS A 262 15.64 -5.65 5.54
C HIS A 262 15.59 -4.13 5.35
N PRO A 263 14.43 -3.51 5.59
CA PRO A 263 14.22 -2.09 5.30
C PRO A 263 14.79 -1.19 6.39
N PHE A 264 14.92 0.11 6.09
CA PHE A 264 15.18 1.11 7.11
C PHE A 264 13.94 1.34 7.98
N ILE A 265 14.02 1.00 9.26
CA ILE A 265 12.92 1.17 10.20
C ILE A 265 13.14 2.45 11.02
N LEU A 266 14.32 2.56 11.64
CA LEU A 266 14.66 3.65 12.53
C LEU A 266 15.56 4.71 11.86
N PRO A 267 15.66 5.93 12.43
CA PRO A 267 16.50 7.00 11.88
C PRO A 267 18.00 6.69 11.94
N SER A 268 18.40 5.81 12.85
CA SER A 268 19.76 5.27 12.94
C SER A 268 19.66 3.75 12.84
N ASP A 269 19.86 3.25 11.64
CA ASP A 269 19.59 1.85 11.29
C ASP A 269 20.50 1.40 10.14
N TRP A 270 20.47 0.10 9.87
CA TRP A 270 21.11 -0.51 8.72
C TRP A 270 20.02 -1.16 7.88
N ALA A 271 20.23 -1.24 6.58
CA ALA A 271 19.27 -1.85 5.67
C ALA A 271 20.02 -2.56 4.56
N TYR A 272 19.46 -3.64 4.06
CA TYR A 272 20.11 -4.46 3.06
C TYR A 272 19.09 -5.32 2.34
N GLY A 273 19.45 -5.76 1.14
CA GLY A 273 18.64 -6.71 0.43
C GLY A 273 19.41 -7.38 -0.70
N ALA A 274 18.90 -8.54 -1.10
CA ALA A 274 19.44 -9.32 -2.20
C ALA A 274 18.29 -9.94 -2.98
N ASN A 275 18.40 -9.96 -4.30
CA ASN A 275 17.46 -10.62 -5.19
C ASN A 275 18.22 -11.49 -6.18
N VAL A 276 17.82 -12.75 -6.29
CA VAL A 276 18.25 -13.65 -7.36
C VAL A 276 16.99 -14.08 -8.09
N GLU A 277 16.90 -13.78 -9.38
CA GLU A 277 15.76 -14.13 -10.21
C GLU A 277 16.23 -14.82 -11.48
N ARG A 278 15.54 -15.90 -11.83
CA ARG A 278 15.55 -16.47 -13.16
C ARG A 278 14.13 -16.53 -13.69
N LEU A 279 13.89 -15.85 -14.80
CA LEU A 279 12.58 -15.70 -15.44
C LEU A 279 12.68 -16.19 -16.88
N TYR A 280 11.79 -17.10 -17.25
CA TYR A 280 11.53 -17.47 -18.63
C TYR A 280 10.07 -17.16 -18.92
N GLN A 281 9.76 -16.21 -19.79
CA GLN A 281 8.39 -15.84 -20.09
C GLN A 281 8.21 -15.38 -21.54
N SER A 282 7.04 -15.65 -22.12
CA SER A 282 6.60 -14.98 -23.35
C SER A 282 6.17 -13.54 -23.03
N GLU A 283 6.87 -12.55 -23.59
CA GLU A 283 6.51 -11.15 -23.50
C GLU A 283 5.93 -10.68 -24.84
N GLY A 284 4.74 -10.08 -24.81
CA GLY A 284 4.20 -9.34 -25.94
C GLY A 284 5.01 -8.07 -26.16
N MET A 285 5.47 -7.88 -27.39
CA MET A 285 6.05 -6.63 -27.84
C MET A 285 4.93 -5.71 -28.26
N THR A 286 5.14 -4.43 -28.04
CA THR A 286 4.07 -3.45 -28.15
C THR A 286 4.25 -2.54 -29.35
N LEU A 287 5.49 -2.36 -29.82
CA LEU A 287 5.83 -1.63 -31.05
C LEU A 287 5.73 -2.51 -32.28
N ILE A 288 5.99 -3.80 -32.10
CA ILE A 288 5.84 -4.84 -33.12
C ILE A 288 4.80 -5.81 -32.56
N ASP A 289 3.69 -6.03 -33.26
CA ASP A 289 2.56 -6.88 -32.81
C ASP A 289 2.96 -8.37 -32.83
N THR A 290 3.96 -8.71 -32.02
CA THR A 290 4.63 -10.01 -31.94
C THR A 290 5.01 -10.30 -30.48
N SER A 291 5.27 -11.57 -30.17
CA SER A 291 5.73 -11.98 -28.84
C SER A 291 7.08 -12.67 -28.91
N TYR A 292 7.97 -12.39 -27.96
CA TYR A 292 9.25 -13.09 -27.83
C TYR A 292 9.37 -13.78 -26.47
N TYR A 293 10.02 -14.93 -26.48
CA TYR A 293 10.45 -15.57 -25.24
C TYR A 293 11.69 -14.85 -24.68
N VAL A 294 11.52 -14.32 -23.48
CA VAL A 294 12.58 -13.68 -22.71
C VAL A 294 13.06 -14.65 -21.65
N ASN A 295 14.35 -14.95 -21.65
CA ASN A 295 15.04 -15.74 -20.63
C ASN A 295 16.04 -14.84 -19.93
N ARG A 296 15.67 -14.34 -18.75
CA ARG A 296 16.42 -13.38 -17.96
C ARG A 296 16.97 -14.04 -16.69
N PHE A 297 18.23 -13.77 -16.41
CA PHE A 297 18.84 -13.96 -15.10
C PHE A 297 19.18 -12.59 -14.53
N ARG A 298 18.74 -12.34 -13.29
CA ARG A 298 18.94 -11.07 -12.59
C ARG A 298 19.49 -11.35 -11.20
N LEU A 299 20.54 -10.60 -10.84
CA LEU A 299 21.18 -10.63 -9.53
C LEU A 299 21.31 -9.19 -9.03
N ASP A 300 20.69 -8.86 -7.91
CA ASP A 300 20.80 -7.56 -7.27
C ASP A 300 21.21 -7.73 -5.82
N GLY A 301 22.01 -6.79 -5.33
CA GLY A 301 22.35 -6.68 -3.92
C GLY A 301 22.52 -5.23 -3.52
N TRP A 302 22.12 -4.88 -2.31
CA TRP A 302 22.30 -3.54 -1.77
C TRP A 302 22.52 -3.54 -0.27
N PHE A 303 23.17 -2.49 0.20
CA PHE A 303 23.43 -2.25 1.61
C PHE A 303 23.38 -0.74 1.87
N GLY A 304 22.85 -0.34 3.00
CA GLY A 304 22.81 1.05 3.43
C GLY A 304 22.84 1.20 4.94
N LYS A 305 23.21 2.41 5.36
CA LYS A 305 23.25 2.81 6.76
C LYS A 305 22.69 4.22 6.91
N SER A 306 21.92 4.43 7.97
CA SER A 306 21.38 5.73 8.36
C SER A 306 21.96 6.16 9.70
N TRP A 307 22.09 7.47 9.87
CA TRP A 307 22.57 8.12 11.08
C TRP A 307 21.57 9.18 11.49
N CYS A 308 21.03 9.03 12.69
CA CYS A 308 20.09 9.99 13.25
C CYS A 308 20.79 11.32 13.53
N LEU A 309 20.27 12.40 12.98
CA LEU A 309 20.69 13.76 13.27
C LEU A 309 19.87 14.36 14.42
N ASN A 310 18.59 13.99 14.51
CA ASN A 310 17.69 14.46 15.57
C ASN A 310 16.61 13.41 15.91
N TRP A 311 16.71 12.85 17.12
CA TRP A 311 15.79 11.82 17.62
C TRP A 311 14.39 12.31 17.95
N HIS A 312 14.22 13.62 18.20
CA HIS A 312 12.90 14.18 18.51
C HIS A 312 11.99 14.18 17.27
N ASN A 313 12.54 14.54 16.10
CA ASN A 313 11.76 14.64 14.87
C ASN A 313 12.06 13.54 13.83
N GLY A 314 13.02 12.65 14.10
CA GLY A 314 13.42 11.55 13.23
C GLY A 314 14.23 11.94 12.00
N THR A 315 14.87 13.10 12.01
CA THR A 315 15.69 13.51 10.86
C THR A 315 16.96 12.68 10.85
N SER A 316 17.28 12.06 9.72
CA SER A 316 18.51 11.29 9.53
C SER A 316 19.12 11.52 8.16
N ILE A 317 20.42 11.27 8.09
CA ILE A 317 21.16 11.14 6.84
C ILE A 317 21.40 9.65 6.58
N TYR A 318 21.37 9.21 5.33
CA TYR A 318 21.71 7.84 4.96
C TYR A 318 22.66 7.81 3.77
N ALA A 319 23.44 6.73 3.71
CA ALA A 319 24.25 6.36 2.56
C ALA A 319 23.95 4.90 2.20
N ALA A 320 23.84 4.60 0.91
CA ALA A 320 23.60 3.25 0.43
C ALA A 320 24.34 3.00 -0.89
N ALA A 321 24.61 1.72 -1.15
CA ALA A 321 25.21 1.24 -2.38
C ALA A 321 24.43 0.03 -2.89
N SER A 322 24.32 -0.11 -4.20
CA SER A 322 23.71 -1.27 -4.85
C SER A 322 24.53 -1.72 -6.05
N ALA A 323 24.53 -3.02 -6.29
CA ALA A 323 25.05 -3.64 -7.50
C ALA A 323 23.96 -4.53 -8.11
N SER A 324 23.75 -4.41 -9.42
CA SER A 324 22.83 -5.25 -10.18
C SER A 324 23.50 -5.81 -11.43
N LYS A 325 23.11 -7.02 -11.82
CA LYS A 325 23.54 -7.68 -13.03
C LYS A 325 22.35 -8.33 -13.69
N GLU A 326 22.11 -7.98 -14.94
CA GLU A 326 21.07 -8.57 -15.78
C GLU A 326 21.70 -9.25 -16.99
N GLN A 327 21.29 -10.49 -17.24
CA GLN A 327 21.71 -11.29 -18.37
C GLN A 327 20.51 -11.90 -19.07
N TYR A 328 20.53 -11.87 -20.39
CA TYR A 328 19.48 -12.37 -21.26
C TYR A 328 20.04 -13.48 -22.16
N ASN A 329 19.54 -14.70 -21.97
CA ASN A 329 19.88 -15.86 -22.81
C ASN A 329 19.00 -15.93 -24.07
N SER A 330 17.78 -15.41 -23.97
CA SER A 330 16.81 -15.30 -25.07
C SER A 330 16.09 -13.97 -24.91
N ARG A 331 15.94 -13.22 -26.00
CA ARG A 331 15.40 -11.85 -25.99
C ARG A 331 15.05 -11.40 -27.42
N PRO A 332 14.26 -10.34 -27.59
CA PRO A 332 14.10 -9.65 -28.87
C PRO A 332 15.44 -9.16 -29.45
N PRO A 333 15.49 -8.81 -30.75
CA PRO A 333 16.67 -8.19 -31.35
C PRO A 333 17.06 -6.90 -30.61
N VAL A 334 18.34 -6.74 -30.31
CA VAL A 334 18.92 -5.58 -29.63
C VAL A 334 20.00 -4.92 -30.49
N GLY A 335 20.12 -3.60 -30.40
CA GLY A 335 21.08 -2.79 -31.17
C GLY A 335 21.74 -1.71 -30.31
N GLU A 336 22.52 -0.82 -30.92
CA GLU A 336 23.11 0.30 -30.18
C GLU A 336 22.05 1.28 -29.65
N THR A 337 20.96 1.46 -30.40
CA THR A 337 19.82 2.29 -30.02
C THR A 337 18.52 1.50 -29.82
N LEU A 338 18.46 0.25 -30.27
CA LEU A 338 17.24 -0.55 -30.28
C LEU A 338 17.15 -1.45 -29.05
N ASN A 339 16.00 -1.40 -28.36
CA ASN A 339 15.63 -2.30 -27.25
C ASN A 339 16.64 -2.31 -26.08
N PRO A 340 17.05 -1.14 -25.56
CA PRO A 340 18.09 -1.04 -24.52
C PRO A 340 17.73 -1.73 -23.21
N TYR A 341 16.42 -1.88 -22.91
CA TYR A 341 15.93 -2.61 -21.74
C TYR A 341 16.38 -4.09 -21.72
N TYR A 342 16.55 -4.70 -22.89
CA TYR A 342 16.95 -6.11 -23.02
C TYR A 342 18.47 -6.30 -23.12
N HIS A 343 19.27 -5.27 -22.85
CA HIS A 343 20.73 -5.38 -22.87
C HIS A 343 21.26 -6.14 -21.66
N ASN A 344 22.32 -6.93 -21.90
CA ASN A 344 23.13 -7.45 -20.81
C ASN A 344 23.83 -6.27 -20.15
N SER A 345 23.62 -6.10 -18.85
CA SER A 345 24.20 -4.98 -18.12
C SER A 345 24.59 -5.32 -16.71
N THR A 346 25.63 -4.63 -16.24
CA THR A 346 26.00 -4.54 -14.83
C THR A 346 25.89 -3.09 -14.43
N GLN A 347 25.31 -2.81 -13.28
CA GLN A 347 25.17 -1.46 -12.76
C GLN A 347 25.58 -1.39 -11.30
N VAL A 348 26.32 -0.34 -10.94
CA VAL A 348 26.65 -0.02 -9.55
C VAL A 348 26.20 1.41 -9.29
N LEU A 349 25.42 1.60 -8.23
CA LEU A 349 24.89 2.90 -7.82
C LEU A 349 25.23 3.17 -6.35
N PHE A 350 25.40 4.43 -6.04
CA PHE A 350 25.57 4.98 -4.70
C PHE A 350 24.53 6.07 -4.49
N SER A 351 23.96 6.13 -3.30
CA SER A 351 23.07 7.23 -2.93
C SER A 351 23.44 7.81 -1.57
N VAL A 352 23.28 9.12 -1.44
CA VAL A 352 23.28 9.81 -0.15
C VAL A 352 21.99 10.62 -0.08
N GLY A 353 21.32 10.58 1.07
CA GLY A 353 20.09 11.33 1.23
C GLY A 353 19.84 11.80 2.66
N LEU A 354 19.01 12.83 2.76
CA LEU A 354 18.48 13.38 4.00
C LEU A 354 17.00 13.06 4.08
N VAL A 355 16.57 12.46 5.18
CA VAL A 355 15.19 12.00 5.36
C VAL A 355 14.63 12.47 6.69
N ARG A 356 13.33 12.72 6.71
CA ARG A 356 12.51 12.82 7.90
C ARG A 356 11.20 12.09 7.61
N ARG A 357 10.86 11.10 8.44
CA ARG A 357 9.62 10.32 8.31
C ARG A 357 8.88 10.28 9.63
N ASN A 358 7.62 10.69 9.61
CA ASN A 358 6.71 10.68 10.76
C ASN A 358 5.29 10.39 10.26
N TYR A 359 4.33 10.21 11.16
CA TYR A 359 2.96 9.85 10.79
C TYR A 359 1.91 10.65 11.54
N PHE A 360 0.86 11.00 10.82
CA PHE A 360 -0.41 11.43 11.39
C PHE A 360 -1.35 10.23 11.48
N GLN A 361 -2.13 10.16 12.56
CA GLN A 361 -3.23 9.21 12.70
C GLN A 361 -4.53 9.88 12.24
N GLY A 362 -5.26 9.21 11.36
CA GLY A 362 -6.59 9.59 10.90
C GLY A 362 -7.45 8.38 10.55
N ASN A 363 -8.60 8.62 9.93
CA ASN A 363 -9.42 7.57 9.32
C ASN A 363 -10.24 8.12 8.13
N MET A 364 -10.96 7.23 7.45
CA MET A 364 -11.78 7.55 6.28
C MET A 364 -10.97 8.11 5.10
N ILE A 365 -9.79 7.55 4.86
CA ILE A 365 -8.96 7.80 3.67
C ILE A 365 -9.10 6.61 2.73
N TYR A 366 -8.66 5.44 3.19
CA TYR A 366 -8.74 4.16 2.47
C TYR A 366 -9.70 3.18 3.14
N GLY A 367 -9.59 3.12 4.47
CA GLY A 367 -10.43 2.33 5.38
C GLY A 367 -11.58 3.15 5.94
N TYR A 368 -12.63 2.45 6.36
CA TYR A 368 -13.91 3.03 6.71
C TYR A 368 -14.16 3.04 8.22
N GLY A 369 -13.11 3.18 9.03
CA GLY A 369 -13.21 3.21 10.50
C GLY A 369 -12.00 2.63 11.24
N ARG A 370 -11.03 2.05 10.51
CA ARG A 370 -9.71 1.72 11.06
C ARG A 370 -8.85 2.98 11.18
N THR A 371 -7.95 3.02 12.17
CA THR A 371 -6.91 4.05 12.26
C THR A 371 -5.91 3.85 11.12
N GLU A 372 -5.65 4.93 10.39
CA GLU A 372 -4.74 5.00 9.25
C GLU A 372 -3.58 5.92 9.58
N ASP A 373 -2.37 5.50 9.19
CA ASP A 373 -1.16 6.29 9.34
C ASP A 373 -0.83 6.98 8.02
N ILE A 374 -0.77 8.31 8.05
CA ILE A 374 -0.46 9.13 6.90
C ILE A 374 0.95 9.66 7.07
N PRO A 375 1.88 9.30 6.17
CA PRO A 375 3.25 9.72 6.31
C PRO A 375 3.38 11.24 6.09
N TYR A 376 4.27 11.88 6.84
CA TYR A 376 4.68 13.26 6.63
C TYR A 376 6.18 13.43 6.87
N GLY A 377 6.74 14.45 6.23
CA GLY A 377 8.15 14.78 6.29
C GLY A 377 8.73 15.06 4.92
N PHE A 378 9.97 14.64 4.71
CA PHE A 378 10.67 14.89 3.45
C PHE A 378 11.75 13.84 3.19
N ARG A 379 12.13 13.69 1.92
CA ARG A 379 13.27 12.90 1.47
C ARG A 379 13.98 13.62 0.33
N PHE A 380 15.25 13.93 0.52
CA PHE A 380 16.14 14.40 -0.53
C PHE A 380 17.19 13.34 -0.78
N GLU A 381 17.39 12.92 -2.02
CA GLU A 381 18.35 11.88 -2.40
C GLU A 381 19.13 12.32 -3.63
N LEU A 382 20.45 12.17 -3.57
CA LEU A 382 21.33 12.20 -4.72
C LEU A 382 21.78 10.76 -4.99
N VAL A 383 21.61 10.29 -6.23
CA VAL A 383 22.07 8.98 -6.69
C VAL A 383 23.04 9.16 -7.84
N GLY A 384 24.16 8.44 -7.79
CA GLY A 384 25.20 8.47 -8.81
C GLY A 384 25.82 7.09 -8.99
N GLY A 385 26.28 6.77 -10.19
CA GLY A 385 26.94 5.49 -10.42
C GLY A 385 27.31 5.23 -11.86
N ARG A 386 27.60 3.97 -12.17
CA ARG A 386 28.08 3.54 -13.48
C ARG A 386 27.34 2.29 -13.94
N GLN A 387 27.03 2.27 -15.24
CA GLN A 387 26.48 1.12 -15.93
C GLN A 387 27.46 0.66 -17.02
N TRP A 388 27.66 -0.64 -17.10
CA TRP A 388 28.34 -1.32 -18.20
C TRP A 388 27.30 -2.10 -18.97
N ALA A 389 26.95 -1.65 -20.17
CA ALA A 389 25.97 -2.31 -21.03
C ALA A 389 26.63 -2.73 -22.35
N GLU A 390 26.34 -3.93 -22.82
CA GLU A 390 27.02 -4.56 -23.97
C GLU A 390 27.07 -3.70 -25.25
N LYS A 391 25.97 -3.02 -25.62
CA LYS A 391 25.85 -2.23 -26.86
C LYS A 391 25.93 -0.72 -26.64
N LEU A 392 25.63 -0.26 -25.43
CA LEU A 392 25.67 1.16 -25.05
C LEU A 392 27.00 1.58 -24.43
N GLY A 393 27.87 0.60 -24.15
CA GLY A 393 29.16 0.80 -23.51
C GLY A 393 29.04 1.23 -22.05
N ASN A 394 30.07 1.95 -21.60
CA ASN A 394 30.17 2.44 -20.23
C ASN A 394 29.51 3.80 -20.14
N ARG A 395 28.55 3.94 -19.21
CA ARG A 395 27.80 5.18 -19.02
C ARG A 395 27.72 5.50 -17.54
N ASP A 396 27.86 6.77 -17.22
CA ASP A 396 27.64 7.27 -15.87
C ASP A 396 26.16 7.62 -15.70
N TYR A 397 25.64 7.46 -14.51
CA TYR A 397 24.27 7.81 -14.18
C TYR A 397 24.27 8.81 -13.03
N TRP A 398 23.45 9.85 -13.16
CA TRP A 398 23.17 10.80 -12.09
C TRP A 398 21.68 11.03 -11.98
N GLY A 399 21.18 11.13 -10.76
CA GLY A 399 19.80 11.49 -10.48
C GLY A 399 19.63 12.16 -9.14
N VAL A 400 18.58 12.98 -9.03
CA VAL A 400 18.15 13.65 -7.81
C VAL A 400 16.67 13.36 -7.56
N ARG A 401 16.30 13.16 -6.31
CA ARG A 401 14.91 13.02 -5.86
C ARG A 401 14.64 13.97 -4.69
N ALA A 402 13.48 14.60 -4.71
CA ALA A 402 13.00 15.47 -3.65
C ALA A 402 11.52 15.17 -3.42
N TYR A 403 11.16 14.73 -2.22
CA TYR A 403 9.80 14.47 -1.80
C TYR A 403 9.51 15.26 -0.52
N TRP A 404 8.29 15.78 -0.40
CA TRP A 404 7.81 16.49 0.76
C TRP A 404 6.32 16.21 0.94
N GLY A 405 5.86 16.05 2.18
CA GLY A 405 4.44 15.95 2.48
C GLY A 405 4.14 16.41 3.89
N ASN A 406 3.07 17.19 4.04
CA ASN A 406 2.63 17.69 5.34
C ASN A 406 1.18 18.18 5.30
N LEU A 407 0.64 18.52 6.47
CA LEU A 407 -0.61 19.26 6.59
C LEU A 407 -0.37 20.76 6.37
N LEU A 408 -1.23 21.37 5.55
CA LEU A 408 -1.38 22.80 5.33
C LEU A 408 -2.74 23.23 5.93
N GLY A 409 -2.72 23.64 7.20
CA GLY A 409 -3.95 23.70 7.99
C GLY A 409 -4.47 22.27 8.21
N ASP A 410 -5.72 22.01 7.84
CA ASP A 410 -6.32 20.67 7.96
C ASP A 410 -6.28 19.87 6.63
N HIS A 411 -5.65 20.44 5.60
CA HIS A 411 -5.52 19.82 4.28
C HIS A 411 -4.18 19.11 4.16
N TYR A 412 -4.15 17.91 3.58
CA TYR A 412 -2.90 17.22 3.31
C TYR A 412 -2.41 17.55 1.91
N LEU A 413 -1.12 17.89 1.81
CA LEU A 413 -0.43 18.10 0.55
C LEU A 413 0.87 17.30 0.55
N GLU A 414 1.06 16.56 -0.54
CA GLU A 414 2.27 15.83 -0.86
C GLU A 414 2.76 16.28 -2.23
N SER A 415 4.05 16.47 -2.38
CA SER A 415 4.69 16.90 -3.61
C SER A 415 6.06 16.26 -3.74
N GLY A 416 6.47 16.00 -4.98
CA GLY A 416 7.83 15.57 -5.22
C GLY A 416 8.23 15.64 -6.68
N ALA A 417 9.53 15.65 -6.87
CA ALA A 417 10.18 15.77 -8.14
C ALA A 417 11.41 14.86 -8.18
N ALA A 418 11.65 14.26 -9.34
CA ALA A 418 12.84 13.47 -9.59
C ALA A 418 13.36 13.78 -10.99
N ALA A 419 14.68 13.90 -11.14
CA ALA A 419 15.31 14.09 -12.43
C ALA A 419 16.58 13.23 -12.52
N GLY A 420 16.75 12.49 -13.61
CA GLY A 420 17.91 11.62 -13.80
C GLY A 420 18.28 11.43 -15.25
N SER A 421 19.55 11.14 -15.52
CA SER A 421 20.06 10.90 -16.87
C SER A 421 21.26 9.96 -16.83
N TYR A 422 21.37 9.16 -17.89
CA TYR A 422 22.64 8.54 -18.24
C TYR A 422 23.50 9.54 -19.01
N PHE A 423 24.81 9.38 -18.93
CA PHE A 423 25.80 10.16 -19.65
C PHE A 423 26.77 9.20 -20.33
N THR A 424 26.96 9.38 -21.64
CA THR A 424 27.95 8.61 -22.39
C THR A 424 29.37 8.97 -21.96
N ALA A 425 30.37 8.22 -22.43
CA ALA A 425 31.78 8.54 -22.20
C ALA A 425 32.18 9.97 -22.66
N ASN A 426 31.43 10.56 -23.60
CA ASN A 426 31.61 11.94 -24.08
C ASN A 426 30.72 12.96 -23.33
N TYR A 427 30.16 12.58 -22.18
CA TYR A 427 29.26 13.39 -21.34
C TYR A 427 27.98 13.89 -22.04
N GLN A 428 27.50 13.17 -23.06
CA GLN A 428 26.22 13.48 -23.69
C GLN A 428 25.06 12.80 -22.94
N PRO A 429 23.99 13.53 -22.58
CA PRO A 429 22.86 12.96 -21.85
C PRO A 429 22.06 11.99 -22.72
N GLN A 430 21.69 10.83 -22.15
CA GLN A 430 20.87 9.79 -22.75
C GLN A 430 19.79 9.32 -21.76
N GLN A 431 18.64 8.91 -22.29
CA GLN A 431 17.52 8.36 -21.52
C GLN A 431 17.18 9.22 -20.29
N SER A 432 17.15 10.54 -20.47
CA SER A 432 16.87 11.46 -19.38
C SER A 432 15.39 11.41 -19.02
N THR A 433 15.09 11.49 -17.73
CA THR A 433 13.74 11.39 -17.17
C THR A 433 13.55 12.51 -16.16
N ILE A 434 12.43 13.23 -16.28
CA ILE A 434 11.96 14.17 -15.27
C ILE A 434 10.56 13.74 -14.85
N ILE A 435 10.33 13.64 -13.54
CA ILE A 435 9.05 13.27 -12.96
C ILE A 435 8.67 14.33 -11.95
N GLY A 436 7.41 14.74 -11.95
CA GLY A 436 6.80 15.56 -10.92
C GLY A 436 5.46 15.00 -10.53
N HIS A 437 5.12 15.04 -9.24
CA HIS A 437 3.80 14.65 -8.78
C HIS A 437 3.36 15.55 -7.62
N ILE A 438 2.05 15.74 -7.51
CA ILE A 438 1.39 16.44 -6.42
C ILE A 438 0.15 15.62 -6.05
N LYS A 439 -0.01 15.32 -4.77
CA LYS A 439 -1.21 14.69 -4.22
C LYS A 439 -1.80 15.57 -3.12
N TYR A 440 -3.11 15.63 -3.08
CA TYR A 440 -3.83 16.51 -2.16
C TYR A 440 -5.13 15.85 -1.71
N PHE A 441 -5.47 16.01 -0.43
CA PHE A 441 -6.82 15.73 0.03
C PHE A 441 -7.29 16.69 1.12
N THR A 442 -8.61 16.87 1.18
CA THR A 442 -9.27 17.75 2.16
C THR A 442 -9.39 17.09 3.54
N PRO A 443 -9.61 17.89 4.60
CA PRO A 443 -10.13 17.33 5.85
C PRO A 443 -11.45 16.58 5.62
N LEU A 444 -11.81 15.74 6.58
CA LEU A 444 -13.05 14.98 6.52
C LEU A 444 -14.22 15.91 6.86
N MET A 445 -15.01 16.28 5.86
CA MET A 445 -16.11 17.22 6.06
C MET A 445 -17.41 16.47 6.37
N ARG A 446 -18.12 16.88 7.43
CA ARG A 446 -19.42 16.28 7.78
C ARG A 446 -20.54 16.87 6.93
N VAL A 447 -21.31 16.01 6.26
CA VAL A 447 -22.51 16.37 5.50
C VAL A 447 -23.68 15.56 6.04
N ARG A 448 -24.46 16.18 6.93
CA ARG A 448 -25.55 15.52 7.69
C ARG A 448 -25.05 14.26 8.44
N THR A 449 -25.46 13.08 8.00
CA THR A 449 -25.16 11.77 8.62
C THR A 449 -23.95 11.09 7.97
N SER A 450 -23.38 11.70 6.95
CA SER A 450 -22.30 11.16 6.13
C SER A 450 -21.10 12.08 6.15
N TYR A 451 -19.98 11.60 5.61
CA TYR A 451 -18.75 12.37 5.49
C TYR A 451 -18.31 12.44 4.04
N ILE A 452 -17.66 13.53 3.67
CA ILE A 452 -17.15 13.74 2.32
C ILE A 452 -15.67 14.13 2.38
N ARG A 453 -14.89 13.60 1.45
CA ARG A 453 -13.48 13.95 1.24
C ARG A 453 -13.20 14.09 -0.23
N GLN A 454 -12.45 15.12 -0.60
CA GLN A 454 -11.97 15.36 -1.95
C GLN A 454 -10.50 14.97 -2.03
N PHE A 455 -10.15 14.24 -3.08
CA PHE A 455 -8.80 13.88 -3.48
C PHE A 455 -8.48 14.53 -4.82
N ALA A 456 -7.23 14.96 -4.99
CA ALA A 456 -6.70 15.43 -6.25
C ALA A 456 -5.25 14.96 -6.41
N GLU A 457 -4.88 14.59 -7.63
CA GLU A 457 -3.53 14.16 -7.96
C GLU A 457 -3.14 14.70 -9.33
N ILE A 458 -1.89 15.15 -9.45
CA ILE A 458 -1.27 15.60 -10.69
C ILE A 458 0.05 14.85 -10.83
N SER A 459 0.28 14.21 -11.97
CA SER A 459 1.50 13.45 -12.24
C SER A 459 2.02 13.77 -13.63
N ALA A 460 3.30 14.12 -13.73
CA ALA A 460 3.97 14.47 -14.98
C ALA A 460 5.26 13.64 -15.13
N THR A 461 5.45 13.02 -16.29
CA THR A 461 6.67 12.32 -16.67
C THR A 461 7.13 12.85 -18.02
N MET A 462 8.37 13.28 -18.13
CA MET A 462 8.99 13.77 -19.37
C MET A 462 10.26 13.00 -19.68
N GLY A 463 10.40 12.58 -20.93
CA GLY A 463 11.54 11.82 -21.43
C GLY A 463 12.32 12.62 -22.47
N PHE A 464 13.64 12.70 -22.33
CA PHE A 464 14.54 13.34 -23.30
C PHE A 464 15.62 12.38 -23.74
N ASN A 465 16.09 12.53 -24.98
CA ASN A 465 17.13 11.67 -25.58
C ASN A 465 16.84 10.18 -25.37
N ARG A 466 15.56 9.81 -25.53
CA ARG A 466 15.10 8.42 -25.44
C ARG A 466 15.64 7.62 -26.63
N LEU A 467 15.82 6.34 -26.40
CA LEU A 467 16.31 5.41 -27.42
C LEU A 467 15.11 4.77 -28.13
N GLU A 468 15.39 3.84 -29.04
CA GLU A 468 14.36 3.14 -29.81
C GLU A 468 14.01 1.80 -29.16
N GLY A 469 12.79 1.34 -29.39
CA GLY A 469 12.35 0.02 -28.95
C GLY A 469 11.48 0.02 -27.71
N GLU A 470 11.24 -1.19 -27.21
CA GLU A 470 10.31 -1.46 -26.12
C GLU A 470 10.72 -0.75 -24.82
N ARG A 471 9.71 -0.29 -24.08
CA ARG A 471 9.87 0.42 -22.79
C ARG A 471 10.64 1.76 -22.86
N GLU A 472 10.84 2.30 -24.07
CA GLU A 472 11.36 3.65 -24.29
C GLU A 472 10.25 4.70 -24.53
N ALA A 473 8.98 4.29 -24.48
CA ALA A 473 7.82 5.18 -24.56
C ALA A 473 6.88 4.96 -23.38
N LEU A 474 6.29 6.06 -22.89
CA LEU A 474 5.27 6.06 -21.84
C LEU A 474 3.91 5.69 -22.39
N ARG A 475 3.06 5.20 -21.49
CA ARG A 475 1.64 4.89 -21.71
C ARG A 475 0.84 5.37 -20.52
N TYR A 476 -0.49 5.31 -20.60
CA TYR A 476 -1.26 5.38 -19.36
C TYR A 476 -1.09 4.08 -18.59
N GLU A 477 -0.81 4.16 -17.30
CA GLU A 477 -0.78 3.00 -16.41
C GLU A 477 -1.87 3.20 -15.35
N GLN A 478 -2.70 2.18 -15.09
CA GLN A 478 -3.81 2.31 -14.14
C GLN A 478 -3.34 2.50 -12.68
N GLN A 479 -2.06 2.24 -12.39
CA GLN A 479 -1.45 2.32 -11.06
C GLN A 479 -0.78 3.68 -10.84
N TYR A 480 -0.61 4.08 -9.57
CA TYR A 480 0.17 5.27 -9.18
C TYR A 480 -0.31 6.62 -9.77
N GLY A 481 -1.59 6.74 -10.13
CA GLY A 481 -2.15 8.01 -10.64
C GLY A 481 -1.62 8.44 -12.02
N THR A 482 -0.94 7.55 -12.73
CA THR A 482 -0.30 7.82 -14.03
C THR A 482 -1.17 7.45 -15.24
N GLY A 483 -2.45 7.16 -14.99
CA GLY A 483 -3.41 6.72 -16.02
C GLY A 483 -4.80 7.30 -15.87
N ILE A 484 -5.64 6.95 -16.83
CA ILE A 484 -7.05 7.34 -16.90
C ILE A 484 -7.89 6.11 -16.58
N ARG A 485 -8.73 6.17 -15.55
CA ARG A 485 -9.46 5.01 -15.04
C ARG A 485 -10.37 4.38 -16.08
N GLY A 486 -10.16 3.09 -16.33
CA GLY A 486 -10.97 2.27 -17.23
C GLY A 486 -10.52 2.32 -18.69
N LEU A 487 -9.52 3.12 -19.03
CA LEU A 487 -8.93 3.13 -20.37
C LEU A 487 -8.09 1.86 -20.59
N ASP A 488 -8.36 1.14 -21.67
CA ASP A 488 -7.55 -0.02 -22.05
C ASP A 488 -6.21 0.45 -22.61
N VAL A 489 -5.12 0.04 -21.96
CA VAL A 489 -3.77 0.46 -22.33
C VAL A 489 -3.35 -0.35 -23.56
N ASN A 490 -3.34 0.28 -24.73
CA ASN A 490 -2.89 -0.35 -25.97
C ASN A 490 -1.66 0.37 -26.55
N SER A 491 -1.03 -0.22 -27.56
CA SER A 491 0.15 0.31 -28.26
C SER A 491 -0.11 1.65 -28.98
N TRP A 492 -1.36 1.94 -29.32
CA TRP A 492 -1.78 3.14 -30.05
C TRP A 492 -1.73 4.42 -29.20
N LEU A 493 -1.63 4.31 -27.87
CA LEU A 493 -1.45 5.43 -26.95
C LEU A 493 -0.06 5.36 -26.31
N SER A 494 0.93 5.90 -27.02
CA SER A 494 2.30 6.05 -26.51
C SER A 494 2.88 7.44 -26.77
N GLY A 495 3.89 7.80 -26.00
CA GLY A 495 4.56 9.10 -26.11
C GLY A 495 5.78 9.21 -25.22
N TYR A 496 6.57 10.27 -25.40
CA TYR A 496 7.70 10.53 -24.50
C TYR A 496 7.36 11.36 -23.28
N ASN A 497 6.24 12.07 -23.32
CA ASN A 497 5.81 12.97 -22.28
C ASN A 497 4.36 12.68 -21.92
N ARG A 498 4.09 12.60 -20.62
CA ARG A 498 2.77 12.33 -20.05
C ARG A 498 2.48 13.32 -18.93
N LEU A 499 1.25 13.83 -18.92
CA LEU A 499 0.67 14.58 -17.81
C LEU A 499 -0.68 13.95 -17.51
N THR A 500 -0.95 13.63 -16.25
CA THR A 500 -2.25 13.18 -15.77
C THR A 500 -2.71 14.06 -14.63
N MET A 501 -4.01 14.30 -14.58
CA MET A 501 -4.66 14.93 -13.44
C MET A 501 -5.89 14.10 -13.10
N SER A 502 -6.03 13.74 -11.84
CA SER A 502 -7.19 13.02 -11.34
C SER A 502 -7.81 13.77 -10.17
N SER A 503 -9.13 13.65 -10.08
CA SER A 503 -9.93 14.26 -9.02
C SER A 503 -11.00 13.26 -8.61
N GLU A 504 -11.13 13.00 -7.32
CA GLU A 504 -12.14 12.08 -6.80
C GLU A 504 -12.81 12.67 -5.55
N THR A 505 -14.13 12.62 -5.52
CA THR A 505 -14.92 12.93 -4.33
C THR A 505 -15.47 11.64 -3.76
N VAL A 506 -15.17 11.33 -2.50
CA VAL A 506 -15.67 10.15 -1.79
C VAL A 506 -16.68 10.55 -0.74
N PHE A 507 -17.83 9.89 -0.76
CA PHE A 507 -18.94 10.05 0.17
C PHE A 507 -19.08 8.80 1.04
N PHE A 508 -18.64 8.92 2.30
CA PHE A 508 -18.67 7.88 3.31
C PHE A 508 -20.04 7.81 3.96
N THR A 509 -20.75 6.72 3.73
CA THR A 509 -22.11 6.54 4.27
C THR A 509 -22.09 5.89 5.65
N PRO A 510 -23.11 6.13 6.49
CA PRO A 510 -23.29 5.39 7.73
C PRO A 510 -23.83 3.96 7.51
N LEU A 511 -23.99 3.51 6.26
CA LEU A 511 -24.51 2.18 5.94
C LEU A 511 -23.50 1.12 6.40
N PHE A 512 -23.93 0.29 7.35
CA PHE A 512 -23.10 -0.75 7.95
C PHE A 512 -23.90 -2.06 7.99
N LEU A 513 -23.53 -3.02 7.14
CA LEU A 513 -24.22 -4.30 7.01
C LEU A 513 -23.22 -5.43 7.25
N TYR A 514 -23.39 -6.20 8.33
CA TYR A 514 -22.51 -7.34 8.65
C TYR A 514 -20.99 -7.01 8.61
N HIS A 515 -20.58 -5.86 9.15
CA HIS A 515 -19.18 -5.36 9.09
C HIS A 515 -18.71 -4.88 7.71
N PHE A 516 -19.61 -4.81 6.72
CA PHE A 516 -19.34 -4.13 5.46
C PHE A 516 -19.81 -2.68 5.51
N ARG A 517 -18.95 -1.79 5.02
CA ARG A 517 -19.20 -0.37 4.83
C ARG A 517 -19.25 -0.02 3.37
N PHE A 518 -20.04 1.00 3.08
CA PHE A 518 -20.31 1.45 1.73
C PHE A 518 -19.92 2.91 1.59
N ALA A 519 -19.19 3.23 0.53
CA ALA A 519 -18.96 4.59 0.11
C ALA A 519 -19.24 4.77 -1.36
N PHE A 520 -19.80 5.91 -1.71
CA PHE A 520 -20.01 6.33 -3.09
C PHE A 520 -18.86 7.23 -3.49
N PHE A 521 -18.42 7.16 -4.73
CA PHE A 521 -17.43 8.10 -5.23
C PHE A 521 -17.77 8.57 -6.63
N VAL A 522 -17.35 9.78 -6.95
CA VAL A 522 -17.35 10.35 -8.31
C VAL A 522 -15.92 10.73 -8.66
N PHE A 523 -15.53 10.53 -9.91
CA PHE A 523 -14.17 10.83 -10.35
C PHE A 523 -14.16 11.52 -11.72
N GLY A 524 -13.09 12.28 -11.94
CA GLY A 524 -12.72 12.85 -13.23
C GLY A 524 -11.21 12.75 -13.41
N ASP A 525 -10.81 12.06 -14.47
CA ASP A 525 -9.41 11.90 -14.85
C ASP A 525 -9.19 12.54 -16.22
N VAL A 526 -8.09 13.25 -16.38
CA VAL A 526 -7.64 13.80 -17.65
C VAL A 526 -6.16 13.53 -17.84
N GLY A 527 -5.75 13.36 -19.09
CA GLY A 527 -4.36 13.16 -19.41
C GLY A 527 -3.98 13.68 -20.78
N TRP A 528 -2.70 14.02 -20.90
CA TRP A 528 -2.04 14.37 -22.14
C TRP A 528 -0.87 13.42 -22.34
N LEU A 529 -0.81 12.73 -23.47
CA LEU A 529 0.24 11.78 -23.80
C LEU A 529 0.69 11.99 -25.25
N GLY A 530 2.01 12.09 -25.46
CA GLY A 530 2.57 12.23 -26.80
C GLY A 530 4.05 12.57 -26.80
N TYR A 531 4.55 12.96 -27.97
CA TYR A 531 5.98 13.20 -28.22
C TYR A 531 6.37 14.68 -28.16
N ASN A 532 5.42 15.61 -28.02
CA ASN A 532 5.70 17.04 -27.93
C ASN A 532 6.25 17.38 -26.53
N ASN A 533 7.30 18.20 -26.47
CA ASN A 533 7.88 18.68 -25.21
C ASN A 533 6.92 19.60 -24.44
N ASN A 534 6.02 20.30 -25.13
CA ASN A 534 4.92 20.98 -24.47
C ASN A 534 3.81 19.97 -24.15
N LEU A 535 3.70 19.61 -22.86
CA LEU A 535 2.76 18.62 -22.35
C LEU A 535 1.33 18.84 -22.85
N PHE A 536 0.85 20.09 -22.87
CA PHE A 536 -0.54 20.42 -23.23
C PHE A 536 -0.81 20.42 -24.74
N ARG A 537 0.22 20.36 -25.59
CA ARG A 537 0.07 20.20 -27.05
C ARG A 537 -0.10 18.74 -27.47
N ASN A 538 0.14 17.80 -26.56
CA ASN A 538 -0.08 16.39 -26.81
C ASN A 538 -1.59 16.06 -26.83
N ARG A 539 -1.93 14.84 -27.27
CA ARG A 539 -3.34 14.43 -27.36
C ARG A 539 -3.94 14.38 -25.96
N PHE A 540 -5.02 15.12 -25.78
CA PHE A 540 -5.86 15.10 -24.59
C PHE A 540 -6.77 13.86 -24.59
N THR A 541 -6.89 13.16 -23.47
CA THR A 541 -7.86 12.09 -23.25
C THR A 541 -8.46 12.29 -21.84
N GLY A 542 -9.73 11.99 -21.64
CA GLY A 542 -10.34 12.09 -20.31
C GLY A 542 -11.39 11.02 -20.04
N ALA A 543 -11.69 10.82 -18.77
CA ALA A 543 -12.77 9.98 -18.30
C ALA A 543 -13.46 10.59 -17.09
N VAL A 544 -14.77 10.39 -17.00
CA VAL A 544 -15.58 10.74 -15.82
C VAL A 544 -16.43 9.56 -15.42
N GLY A 545 -16.75 9.44 -14.14
CA GLY A 545 -17.58 8.34 -13.69
C GLY A 545 -17.97 8.42 -12.23
N ALA A 546 -18.69 7.39 -11.81
CA ALA A 546 -19.13 7.20 -10.44
C ALA A 546 -19.05 5.73 -10.06
N GLY A 547 -19.02 5.43 -8.77
CA GLY A 547 -18.98 4.06 -8.30
C GLY A 547 -19.32 3.90 -6.83
N ILE A 548 -19.27 2.65 -6.39
CA ILE A 548 -19.48 2.22 -5.02
C ILE A 548 -18.27 1.41 -4.58
N ARG A 549 -17.76 1.70 -3.38
CA ARG A 549 -16.75 0.91 -2.68
C ARG A 549 -17.39 0.19 -1.52
N ILE A 550 -17.08 -1.09 -1.41
CA ILE A 550 -17.56 -2.00 -0.37
C ILE A 550 -16.33 -2.55 0.34
N LYS A 551 -16.26 -2.40 1.66
CA LYS A 551 -15.09 -2.82 2.45
C LYS A 551 -15.51 -3.38 3.79
N ASN A 552 -14.80 -4.40 4.24
CA ASN A 552 -14.90 -4.94 5.58
C ASN A 552 -13.50 -4.83 6.23
N GLU A 553 -13.39 -4.10 7.34
CA GLU A 553 -12.08 -3.88 8.00
C GLU A 553 -11.57 -5.11 8.76
N ARG A 554 -12.40 -6.14 8.90
CA ARG A 554 -12.05 -7.44 9.51
C ARG A 554 -11.65 -8.51 8.50
N LEU A 555 -11.63 -8.15 7.22
CA LEU A 555 -11.21 -9.04 6.15
C LEU A 555 -10.01 -8.43 5.40
N ILE A 556 -9.05 -9.26 5.02
CA ILE A 556 -7.79 -8.80 4.40
C ILE A 556 -7.93 -8.31 2.96
N PHE A 557 -9.07 -8.53 2.31
CA PHE A 557 -9.30 -8.01 0.96
C PHE A 557 -9.38 -6.49 0.95
N SER A 558 -8.81 -5.89 -0.08
CA SER A 558 -8.98 -4.46 -0.37
C SER A 558 -10.42 -4.16 -0.81
N ASN A 559 -10.75 -2.88 -0.90
CA ASN A 559 -12.09 -2.38 -1.20
C ASN A 559 -12.61 -3.00 -2.51
N ILE A 560 -13.76 -3.69 -2.48
CA ILE A 560 -14.43 -4.11 -3.70
C ILE A 560 -15.03 -2.86 -4.33
N GLN A 561 -14.47 -2.43 -5.46
CA GLN A 561 -14.90 -1.25 -6.17
C GLN A 561 -15.73 -1.65 -7.39
N ILE A 562 -16.97 -1.16 -7.47
CA ILE A 562 -17.81 -1.23 -8.66
C ILE A 562 -17.89 0.17 -9.25
N ARG A 563 -17.42 0.36 -10.48
CA ARG A 563 -17.48 1.67 -11.15
C ARG A 563 -18.25 1.62 -12.46
N LEU A 564 -18.88 2.75 -12.78
CA LEU A 564 -19.39 3.08 -14.10
C LEU A 564 -18.74 4.37 -14.58
N GLY A 565 -18.09 4.33 -15.74
CA GLY A 565 -17.38 5.48 -16.28
C GLY A 565 -17.62 5.68 -17.76
N TYR A 566 -17.24 6.85 -18.28
CA TYR A 566 -17.28 7.18 -19.69
C TYR A 566 -16.00 7.94 -20.06
N ALA A 567 -15.30 7.46 -21.08
CA ALA A 567 -14.14 8.13 -21.64
C ALA A 567 -14.50 8.97 -22.87
N PHE A 568 -13.88 10.14 -22.98
CA PHE A 568 -14.03 11.08 -24.08
C PHE A 568 -12.66 11.47 -24.67
N ASN A 569 -12.68 11.88 -25.93
CA ASN A 569 -11.48 12.23 -26.72
C ASN A 569 -10.42 11.12 -26.83
N ARG A 570 -10.83 9.85 -26.66
CA ARG A 570 -9.97 8.67 -26.88
C ARG A 570 -9.88 8.33 -28.38
N PRO A 571 -8.76 7.77 -28.87
CA PRO A 571 -8.73 7.13 -30.19
C PRO A 571 -9.81 6.03 -30.32
N PRO A 572 -10.46 5.87 -31.49
CA PRO A 572 -11.46 4.83 -31.71
C PRO A 572 -10.97 3.41 -31.37
N GLU A 573 -9.68 3.14 -31.57
CA GLU A 573 -8.99 1.86 -31.38
C GLU A 573 -8.72 1.52 -29.90
N VAL A 574 -8.88 2.50 -29.01
CA VAL A 574 -8.61 2.35 -27.57
C VAL A 574 -9.89 1.97 -26.85
N GLY A 575 -9.95 0.76 -26.30
CA GLY A 575 -11.10 0.29 -25.54
C GLY A 575 -11.32 1.06 -24.22
N TYR A 576 -12.52 0.91 -23.66
CA TYR A 576 -12.85 1.44 -22.35
C TYR A 576 -13.70 0.43 -21.58
N SER A 577 -13.22 0.05 -20.40
CA SER A 577 -13.96 -0.76 -19.45
C SER A 577 -14.96 0.12 -18.70
N TYR A 578 -16.20 0.17 -19.22
CA TYR A 578 -17.31 0.90 -18.60
C TYR A 578 -17.68 0.35 -17.22
N PHE A 579 -17.39 -0.92 -16.96
CA PHE A 579 -17.67 -1.61 -15.71
C PHE A 579 -16.44 -2.39 -15.26
N SER A 580 -16.00 -2.15 -14.03
CA SER A 580 -14.93 -2.96 -13.43
C SER A 580 -15.22 -3.29 -11.97
N ILE A 581 -14.78 -4.47 -11.56
CA ILE A 581 -14.67 -4.89 -10.16
C ILE A 581 -13.17 -4.98 -9.84
N SER A 582 -12.67 -4.17 -8.92
CA SER A 582 -11.26 -4.14 -8.55
C SER A 582 -11.05 -4.05 -7.05
N ASN A 583 -9.92 -4.59 -6.60
CA ASN A 583 -9.42 -4.50 -5.23
C ASN A 583 -8.18 -3.57 -5.14
N GLU A 584 -7.98 -2.68 -6.11
CA GLU A 584 -6.80 -1.81 -6.16
C GLU A 584 -7.01 -0.52 -5.35
N GLN A 585 -5.97 -0.10 -4.63
CA GLN A 585 -5.87 1.23 -4.02
C GLN A 585 -5.05 2.11 -4.95
N ASN A 586 -5.68 3.12 -5.55
CA ASN A 586 -5.03 3.95 -6.57
C ASN A 586 -4.32 5.17 -5.99
N PHE A 587 -4.64 5.55 -4.75
CA PHE A 587 -4.01 6.63 -4.02
C PHE A 587 -3.17 5.96 -2.93
N GLN A 588 -1.84 6.14 -2.95
CA GLN A 588 -0.91 5.67 -1.93
C GLN A 588 0.13 6.77 -1.71
N GLU A 589 0.31 7.24 -0.48
CA GLU A 589 1.27 8.28 -0.13
C GLU A 589 2.73 7.80 -0.28
N PHE A 590 3.68 8.73 -0.38
CA PHE A 590 5.09 8.34 -0.34
C PHE A 590 5.46 7.82 1.04
N ASN A 591 6.00 6.61 1.05
CA ASN A 591 6.83 6.19 2.16
C ASN A 591 8.15 6.96 2.05
N PHE A 592 8.30 8.03 2.84
CA PHE A 592 9.53 8.84 2.90
C PHE A 592 10.77 8.03 3.33
N ALA A 593 10.64 6.73 3.63
CA ALA A 593 11.74 5.84 3.94
C ALA A 593 12.91 5.95 2.95
N PRO A 594 14.16 5.87 3.41
CA PRO A 594 15.28 5.53 2.55
C PRO A 594 15.13 4.13 1.96
N GLY A 595 15.85 3.83 0.88
CA GLY A 595 15.84 2.51 0.27
C GLY A 595 17.04 2.27 -0.64
N GLN A 596 16.97 1.18 -1.40
CA GLN A 596 17.98 0.82 -2.39
C GLN A 596 18.24 1.97 -3.39
N PRO A 597 19.51 2.32 -3.69
CA PRO A 597 19.83 3.22 -4.78
C PRO A 597 19.29 2.69 -6.10
N GLN A 598 18.50 3.48 -6.81
CA GLN A 598 17.89 3.07 -8.07
C GLN A 598 17.85 4.23 -9.06
N VAL A 599 17.94 3.88 -10.35
CA VAL A 599 17.67 4.80 -11.46
C VAL A 599 16.25 5.33 -11.36
N ILE A 600 16.02 6.58 -11.79
CA ILE A 600 14.71 7.20 -11.79
C ILE A 600 13.89 6.53 -12.90
N PRO A 601 12.82 5.81 -12.55
CA PRO A 601 12.11 4.96 -13.50
C PRO A 601 11.35 5.82 -14.50
N TYR A 602 11.49 5.50 -15.78
CA TYR A 602 10.72 6.14 -16.84
C TYR A 602 9.41 5.37 -17.04
N ARG A 603 8.39 5.74 -16.27
CA ARG A 603 7.05 5.13 -16.32
C ARG A 603 5.95 6.08 -15.91
#